data_AF-A0A3L6M5V7-F1
#
_entry.id   AF-A0A3L6M5V7-F1
#
_cell.length_a   1.000
_cell.length_b   1.000
_cell.length_c   1.000
_cell.angle_alpha   90.00
_cell.angle_beta   90.00
_cell.angle_gamma   90.00
#
_symmetry.space_group_name_H-M   'P 1'
#
loop_
_entity.id
_entity.type
_entity.pdbx_description
1 polymer ?
#
loop_
_entity_poly.entity_id
_entity_poly.type
_entity_poly.pdbx_seq_one_letter_code
_entity_poly.pdbx_strand_id
1 'polypeptide(L)'
;MIKRLGMAIAALSISIAAYADTFKSEAEAKQLSEKFMAQVAKGELAAAFSLIKPYVVIPESEFQGLALQTKSQRDQFGVRYGKSFGYELVNERKAGDSILRLIYVEKTAKHALPWVFFFYKSPTGWVLNSFAWNDQIQNSFQQ
;
A
#
# COMPACT_ATOMS: atom_id res chain seq x y z
N MET A 1 25.24 -50.09 36.38
CA MET A 1 26.02 -48.98 35.77
C MET A 1 25.16 -48.31 34.70
N ILE A 2 25.03 -47.00 34.76
CA ILE A 2 23.94 -46.18 34.21
C ILE A 2 23.98 -46.08 32.68
N LYS A 3 22.84 -46.36 32.02
CA LYS A 3 22.60 -46.09 30.59
C LYS A 3 22.39 -44.58 30.42
N ARG A 4 23.24 -43.91 29.65
CA ARG A 4 23.08 -42.49 29.28
C ARG A 4 21.99 -42.39 28.20
N LEU A 5 20.80 -41.95 28.59
CA LEU A 5 19.70 -41.63 27.68
C LEU A 5 19.90 -40.19 27.16
N GLY A 6 20.10 -40.05 25.86
CA GLY A 6 20.25 -38.76 25.20
C GLY A 6 18.93 -37.99 25.17
N MET A 7 18.99 -36.69 25.45
CA MET A 7 17.85 -35.78 25.33
C MET A 7 18.14 -34.82 24.17
N ALA A 8 17.59 -35.11 23.00
CA ALA A 8 17.58 -34.19 21.87
C ALA A 8 16.36 -33.28 22.02
N ILE A 9 16.58 -31.98 22.31
CA ILE A 9 15.54 -30.96 22.30
C ILE A 9 15.40 -30.47 20.87
N ALA A 10 14.34 -30.94 20.19
CA ALA A 10 13.96 -30.42 18.88
C ALA A 10 13.24 -29.08 19.07
N ALA A 11 13.90 -27.97 18.73
CA ALA A 11 13.26 -26.66 18.66
C ALA A 11 12.37 -26.59 17.40
N LEU A 12 11.07 -26.74 17.58
CA LEU A 12 10.07 -26.47 16.55
C LEU A 12 9.91 -24.95 16.38
N SER A 13 10.55 -24.40 15.35
CA SER A 13 10.31 -23.04 14.89
C SER A 13 8.91 -22.95 14.29
N ILE A 14 7.93 -22.44 15.03
CA ILE A 14 6.62 -22.09 14.48
C ILE A 14 6.82 -20.84 13.64
N SER A 15 6.85 -21.01 12.31
CA SER A 15 6.80 -19.88 11.37
C SER A 15 5.43 -19.22 11.47
N ILE A 16 5.35 -18.10 12.19
CA ILE A 16 4.16 -17.24 12.16
C ILE A 16 4.08 -16.68 10.74
N ALA A 17 3.14 -17.17 9.94
CA ALA A 17 2.78 -16.51 8.71
C ALA A 17 2.29 -15.10 9.08
N ALA A 18 3.07 -14.08 8.72
CA ALA A 18 2.68 -12.69 8.89
C ALA A 18 1.53 -12.42 7.91
N TYR A 19 0.30 -12.61 8.36
CA TYR A 19 -0.88 -12.20 7.62
C TYR A 19 -0.99 -10.68 7.69
N ALA A 20 -1.37 -10.06 6.58
CA ALA A 20 -1.74 -8.65 6.57
C ALA A 20 -2.89 -8.41 7.56
N ASP A 21 -2.83 -7.30 8.28
CA ASP A 21 -3.97 -6.76 9.00
C ASP A 21 -5.12 -6.50 8.00
N THR A 22 -6.35 -6.48 8.52
CA THR A 22 -7.54 -6.36 7.67
C THR A 22 -8.46 -5.23 8.14
N PHE A 23 -9.19 -4.65 7.19
CA PHE A 23 -10.27 -3.71 7.46
C PHE A 23 -11.61 -4.42 7.49
N LYS A 24 -12.52 -3.91 8.32
CA LYS A 24 -13.88 -4.45 8.47
C LYS A 24 -14.81 -3.96 7.37
N SER A 25 -14.47 -2.85 6.70
CA SER A 25 -15.35 -2.21 5.71
C SER A 25 -14.57 -1.50 4.59
N GLU A 26 -15.27 -1.26 3.48
CA GLU A 26 -14.80 -0.43 2.38
C GLU A 26 -14.48 1.01 2.84
N ALA A 27 -15.23 1.52 3.83
CA ALA A 27 -15.01 2.85 4.39
C ALA A 27 -13.67 2.96 5.14
N GLU A 28 -13.29 1.94 5.92
CA GLU A 28 -11.98 1.88 6.57
C GLU A 28 -10.84 1.77 5.53
N ALA A 29 -11.04 0.96 4.48
CA ALA A 29 -10.10 0.84 3.38
C ALA A 29 -9.88 2.20 2.66
N LYS A 30 -10.98 2.92 2.40
CA LYS A 30 -10.94 4.28 1.86
C LYS A 30 -10.23 5.25 2.80
N GLN A 31 -10.49 5.16 4.10
CA GLN A 31 -9.83 6.01 5.09
C GLN A 31 -8.31 5.77 5.14
N LEU A 32 -7.84 4.54 4.91
CA LEU A 32 -6.41 4.26 4.75
C LEU A 32 -5.84 5.02 3.56
N SER A 33 -6.47 4.94 2.38
CA SER A 33 -6.02 5.65 1.19
C SER A 33 -6.04 7.17 1.37
N GLU A 34 -7.06 7.73 2.03
CA GLU A 34 -7.12 9.15 2.39
C GLU A 34 -5.92 9.55 3.25
N LYS A 35 -5.62 8.79 4.31
CA LYS A 35 -4.47 9.05 5.19
C LYS A 35 -3.14 8.94 4.43
N PHE A 36 -3.01 7.95 3.55
CA PHE A 36 -1.84 7.80 2.69
C PHE A 36 -1.65 9.03 1.81
N MET A 37 -2.70 9.44 1.09
CA MET A 37 -2.65 10.59 0.19
C MET A 37 -2.41 11.91 0.94
N ALA A 38 -2.92 12.06 2.16
CA ALA A 38 -2.64 13.20 3.01
C ALA A 38 -1.15 13.31 3.41
N GLN A 39 -0.45 12.18 3.58
CA GLN A 39 1.00 12.19 3.80
C GLN A 39 1.76 12.48 2.50
N VAL A 40 1.32 11.89 1.38
CA VAL A 40 1.90 12.19 0.04
C VAL A 40 1.83 13.67 -0.28
N ALA A 41 0.67 14.32 -0.05
CA ALA A 41 0.50 15.75 -0.31
C ALA A 41 1.37 16.65 0.58
N LYS A 42 1.87 16.14 1.71
CA LYS A 42 2.84 16.83 2.59
C LYS A 42 4.30 16.56 2.19
N GLY A 43 4.54 15.69 1.20
CA GLY A 43 5.87 15.21 0.85
C GLY A 43 6.41 14.12 1.78
N GLU A 44 5.59 13.62 2.71
CA GLU A 44 5.96 12.66 3.75
C GLU A 44 5.78 11.21 3.29
N LEU A 45 6.46 10.87 2.20
CA LEU A 45 6.29 9.57 1.53
C LEU A 45 6.67 8.39 2.43
N ALA A 46 7.71 8.52 3.26
CA ALA A 46 8.09 7.49 4.21
C ALA A 46 6.96 7.20 5.21
N ALA A 47 6.32 8.25 5.75
CA ALA A 47 5.18 8.11 6.64
C ALA A 47 3.96 7.50 5.92
N ALA A 48 3.73 7.87 4.65
CA ALA A 48 2.69 7.27 3.83
C ALA A 48 2.86 5.75 3.71
N PHE A 49 4.07 5.29 3.38
CA PHE A 49 4.38 3.87 3.28
C PHE A 49 4.26 3.15 4.63
N SER A 50 4.70 3.76 5.73
CA SER A 50 4.50 3.18 7.06
C SER A 50 3.03 2.93 7.40
N LEU A 51 2.08 3.75 6.91
CA LEU A 51 0.65 3.57 7.17
C LEU A 51 0.08 2.32 6.49
N ILE A 52 0.49 2.02 5.27
CA ILE A 52 -0.08 0.92 4.48
C ILE A 52 0.61 -0.42 4.75
N LYS A 53 1.83 -0.39 5.29
CA LYS A 53 2.66 -1.57 5.56
C LYS A 53 1.93 -2.73 6.25
N PRO A 54 1.10 -2.53 7.29
CA PRO A 54 0.42 -3.65 7.95
C PRO A 54 -0.61 -4.35 7.05
N TYR A 55 -1.10 -3.69 6.00
CA TYR A 55 -2.25 -4.11 5.22
C TYR A 55 -1.91 -4.64 3.83
N VAL A 56 -0.63 -4.61 3.43
CA VAL A 56 -0.19 -5.16 2.15
C VAL A 56 -0.02 -6.67 2.22
N VAL A 57 -0.29 -7.35 1.12
CA VAL A 57 -0.20 -8.83 1.03
C VAL A 57 1.15 -9.35 0.52
N ILE A 58 2.06 -8.45 0.15
CA ILE A 58 3.37 -8.78 -0.40
C ILE A 58 4.43 -8.96 0.70
N PRO A 59 5.51 -9.71 0.44
CA PRO A 59 6.61 -9.86 1.40
C PRO A 59 7.26 -8.53 1.79
N GLU A 60 7.76 -8.44 3.03
CA GLU A 60 8.43 -7.24 3.57
C GLU A 60 9.56 -6.72 2.66
N SER A 61 10.40 -7.61 2.14
CA SER A 61 11.51 -7.24 1.25
C SER A 61 11.02 -6.62 -0.06
N GLU A 62 9.93 -7.14 -0.62
CA GLU A 62 9.29 -6.59 -1.81
C GLU A 62 8.69 -5.21 -1.51
N PHE A 63 8.00 -5.08 -0.38
CA PHE A 63 7.43 -3.80 0.07
C PHE A 63 8.50 -2.72 0.28
N GLN A 64 9.63 -3.07 0.89
CA GLN A 64 10.76 -2.15 1.08
C GLN A 64 11.35 -1.71 -0.27
N GLY A 65 11.51 -2.65 -1.21
CA GLY A 65 11.95 -2.35 -2.57
C GLY A 65 11.01 -1.35 -3.27
N LEU A 66 9.70 -1.60 -3.21
CA LEU A 66 8.68 -0.69 -3.76
C LEU A 66 8.71 0.70 -3.11
N ALA A 67 8.91 0.79 -1.80
CA ALA A 67 9.00 2.06 -1.09
C ALA A 67 10.20 2.89 -1.55
N LEU A 68 11.38 2.26 -1.65
CA LEU A 68 12.61 2.90 -2.11
C LEU A 68 12.50 3.34 -3.57
N GLN A 69 11.99 2.46 -4.44
CA GLN A 69 11.78 2.76 -5.85
C GLN A 69 10.78 3.90 -6.01
N THR A 70 9.69 3.89 -5.24
CA THR A 70 8.69 4.96 -5.27
C THR A 70 9.29 6.28 -4.82
N LYS A 71 10.08 6.28 -3.75
CA LYS A 71 10.79 7.49 -3.30
C LYS A 71 11.69 8.07 -4.37
N SER A 72 12.55 7.26 -4.98
CA SER A 72 13.47 7.71 -6.02
C SER A 72 12.73 8.36 -7.19
N GLN A 73 11.68 7.71 -7.69
CA GLN A 73 10.90 8.24 -8.82
C GLN A 73 10.07 9.48 -8.44
N ARG A 74 9.50 9.53 -7.22
CA ARG A 74 8.77 10.71 -6.73
C ARG A 74 9.69 11.93 -6.54
N ASP A 75 10.91 11.73 -6.05
CA ASP A 75 11.90 12.80 -5.90
C ASP A 75 12.25 13.41 -7.29
N GLN A 76 12.47 12.55 -8.30
CA GLN A 76 12.71 13.00 -9.69
C GLN A 76 11.50 13.72 -10.30
N PHE A 77 10.29 13.19 -10.07
CA PHE A 77 9.05 13.83 -10.52
C PHE A 77 8.88 15.21 -9.90
N GLY A 78 9.15 15.35 -8.59
CA GLY A 78 9.03 16.62 -7.87
C GLY A 78 9.96 17.71 -8.40
N VAL A 79 11.18 17.35 -8.83
CA VAL A 79 12.11 18.28 -9.50
C VAL A 79 11.53 18.79 -10.82
N ARG A 80 10.87 17.91 -11.59
CA ARG A 80 10.34 18.24 -12.93
C ARG A 80 9.03 19.02 -12.86
N TYR A 81 8.11 18.60 -12.01
CA TYR A 81 6.71 19.06 -12.03
C TYR A 81 6.28 19.87 -10.81
N GLY A 82 7.17 20.00 -9.82
CA GLY A 82 6.93 20.75 -8.60
C GLY A 82 6.49 19.87 -7.43
N LYS A 83 6.48 20.49 -6.25
CA LYS A 83 6.01 19.85 -5.02
C LYS A 83 4.50 19.64 -5.06
N SER A 84 4.06 18.63 -4.33
CA SER A 84 2.66 18.35 -4.06
C SER A 84 2.04 19.47 -3.24
N PHE A 85 0.81 19.87 -3.57
CA PHE A 85 0.06 20.87 -2.81
C PHE A 85 -1.34 20.42 -2.41
N GLY A 86 -1.74 19.22 -2.82
CA GLY A 86 -3.04 18.66 -2.48
C GLY A 86 -3.29 17.35 -3.21
N TYR A 87 -4.47 16.79 -2.97
CA TYR A 87 -4.92 15.58 -3.63
C TYR A 87 -6.45 15.61 -3.73
N GLU A 88 -7.02 14.76 -4.58
CA GLU A 88 -8.47 14.55 -4.66
C GLU A 88 -8.80 13.12 -5.05
N LEU A 89 -9.92 12.59 -4.57
CA LEU A 89 -10.49 11.33 -5.05
C LEU A 89 -11.23 11.59 -6.37
N VAL A 90 -10.81 10.95 -7.46
CA VAL A 90 -11.42 11.13 -8.79
C VAL A 90 -12.25 9.92 -9.24
N ASN A 91 -12.02 8.74 -8.67
CA ASN A 91 -12.78 7.55 -9.00
C ASN A 91 -12.87 6.60 -7.80
N GLU A 92 -14.06 6.08 -7.55
CA GLU A 92 -14.31 4.98 -6.63
C GLU A 92 -15.19 3.98 -7.39
N ARG A 93 -14.69 2.75 -7.57
CA ARG A 93 -15.38 1.72 -8.34
C ARG A 93 -15.26 0.37 -7.66
N LYS A 94 -16.38 -0.34 -7.60
CA LYS A 94 -16.43 -1.75 -7.21
C LYS A 94 -16.44 -2.66 -8.43
N ALA A 95 -15.83 -3.83 -8.29
CA ALA A 95 -15.99 -4.94 -9.23
C ALA A 95 -16.52 -6.16 -8.45
N GLY A 96 -17.85 -6.29 -8.43
CA GLY A 96 -18.55 -7.20 -7.52
C GLY A 96 -18.44 -6.76 -6.05
N ASP A 97 -18.54 -7.72 -5.13
CA ASP A 97 -18.57 -7.46 -3.69
C ASP A 97 -17.21 -7.56 -2.98
N SER A 98 -16.18 -8.00 -3.71
CA SER A 98 -14.88 -8.33 -3.13
C SER A 98 -13.73 -7.48 -3.65
N ILE A 99 -13.99 -6.55 -4.58
CA ILE A 99 -12.94 -5.72 -5.18
C ILE A 99 -13.38 -4.25 -5.14
N LEU A 100 -12.50 -3.42 -4.60
CA LEU A 100 -12.66 -1.97 -4.54
C LEU A 100 -11.43 -1.30 -5.16
N ARG A 101 -11.65 -0.41 -6.12
CA ARG A 101 -10.64 0.43 -6.75
C ARG A 101 -10.88 1.88 -6.36
N LEU A 102 -9.86 2.53 -5.82
CA LEU A 102 -9.84 3.96 -5.55
C LEU A 102 -8.76 4.63 -6.40
N ILE A 103 -9.11 5.71 -7.08
CA ILE A 103 -8.16 6.54 -7.83
C ILE A 103 -8.15 7.92 -7.21
N TYR A 104 -6.98 8.31 -6.72
CA TYR A 104 -6.68 9.67 -6.29
C TYR A 104 -5.79 10.35 -7.32
N VAL A 105 -5.89 11.66 -7.41
CA VAL A 105 -4.95 12.50 -8.14
C VAL A 105 -4.20 13.35 -7.14
N GLU A 106 -2.89 13.19 -7.10
CA GLU A 106 -1.97 14.11 -6.44
C GLU A 106 -1.77 15.35 -7.32
N LYS A 107 -1.97 16.52 -6.73
CA LYS A 107 -1.87 17.81 -7.41
C LYS A 107 -0.47 18.39 -7.21
N THR A 108 0.24 18.63 -8.32
CA THR A 108 1.50 19.38 -8.35
C THR A 108 1.39 20.55 -9.31
N ALA A 109 2.35 21.48 -9.24
CA ALA A 109 2.27 22.75 -9.96
C ALA A 109 2.17 22.60 -11.50
N LYS A 110 2.73 21.53 -12.07
CA LYS A 110 2.83 21.36 -13.54
C LYS A 110 2.25 20.05 -14.07
N HIS A 111 1.92 19.10 -13.21
CA HIS A 111 1.39 17.80 -13.63
C HIS A 111 0.57 17.12 -12.52
N ALA A 112 -0.51 16.45 -12.89
CA ALA A 112 -1.29 15.66 -11.93
C ALA A 112 -0.78 14.21 -11.94
N LEU A 113 -0.64 13.61 -10.77
CA LEU A 113 -0.13 12.24 -10.64
C LEU A 113 -1.22 11.29 -10.09
N PRO A 114 -1.74 10.36 -10.91
CA PRO A 114 -2.69 9.37 -10.46
C PRO A 114 -2.07 8.33 -9.51
N TRP A 115 -2.78 8.06 -8.42
CA TRP A 115 -2.53 6.99 -7.46
C TRP A 115 -3.74 6.06 -7.42
N VAL A 116 -3.50 4.77 -7.67
CA VAL A 116 -4.54 3.76 -7.74
C VAL A 116 -4.34 2.76 -6.61
N PHE A 117 -5.38 2.50 -5.85
CA PHE A 117 -5.42 1.50 -4.79
C PHE A 117 -6.42 0.42 -5.16
N PHE A 118 -5.99 -0.83 -5.07
CA PHE A 118 -6.84 -2.00 -5.23
C PHE A 118 -6.95 -2.72 -3.90
N PHE A 119 -8.16 -2.79 -3.39
CA PHE A 119 -8.49 -3.56 -2.20
C PHE A 119 -9.20 -4.84 -2.59
N TYR A 120 -8.91 -5.91 -1.84
CA TYR A 120 -9.55 -7.20 -2.00
C TYR A 120 -10.16 -7.64 -0.67
N LYS A 121 -11.38 -8.18 -0.71
CA LYS A 121 -12.07 -8.76 0.44
C LYS A 121 -11.66 -10.23 0.58
N SER A 122 -10.74 -10.49 1.49
CA SER A 122 -10.36 -11.84 1.91
C SER A 122 -11.41 -12.44 2.87
N PRO A 123 -11.33 -13.73 3.21
CA PRO A 123 -12.18 -14.34 4.23
C PRO A 123 -12.09 -13.66 5.61
N THR A 124 -10.98 -12.99 5.92
CA THR A 124 -10.73 -12.35 7.22
C THR A 124 -11.00 -10.85 7.21
N GLY A 125 -11.16 -10.22 6.04
CA GLY A 125 -11.49 -8.81 5.89
C GLY A 125 -10.86 -8.21 4.63
N TRP A 126 -10.90 -6.88 4.51
CA TRP A 126 -10.31 -6.18 3.36
C TRP A 126 -8.81 -5.96 3.56
N VAL A 127 -8.03 -6.21 2.52
CA VAL A 127 -6.58 -5.96 2.48
C VAL A 127 -6.22 -5.01 1.34
N LEU A 128 -5.10 -4.30 1.46
CA LEU A 128 -4.52 -3.58 0.33
C LEU A 128 -3.82 -4.60 -0.57
N ASN A 129 -4.54 -5.06 -1.59
CA ASN A 129 -4.06 -6.08 -2.51
C ASN A 129 -2.89 -5.56 -3.37
N SER A 130 -3.04 -4.35 -3.91
CA SER A 130 -1.98 -3.67 -4.63
C SER A 130 -2.24 -2.18 -4.68
N PHE A 131 -1.19 -1.40 -4.92
CA PHE A 131 -1.31 0.00 -5.27
C PHE A 131 -0.33 0.30 -6.40
N ALA A 132 -0.66 1.30 -7.21
CA ALA A 132 0.16 1.71 -8.34
C ALA A 132 0.03 3.21 -8.54
N TRP A 133 1.03 3.78 -9.19
CA TRP A 133 1.01 5.14 -9.65
C TRP A 133 1.89 5.23 -10.90
N ASN A 134 1.54 6.12 -11.82
CA ASN A 134 2.35 6.44 -12.99
C ASN A 134 2.01 7.85 -13.46
N ASP A 135 2.89 8.49 -14.22
CA ASP A 135 2.70 9.86 -14.71
C ASP A 135 1.73 9.97 -15.90
N GLN A 136 1.08 8.87 -16.28
CA GLN A 136 0.09 8.85 -17.36
C GLN A 136 -1.27 9.27 -16.83
N ILE A 137 -1.52 10.58 -16.85
CA ILE A 137 -2.79 11.19 -16.42
C ILE A 137 -4.02 10.63 -17.15
N GLN A 138 -3.83 10.05 -18.35
CA GLN A 138 -4.90 9.41 -19.12
C GLN A 138 -5.53 8.23 -18.35
N ASN A 139 -4.78 7.59 -17.46
CA ASN A 139 -5.24 6.47 -16.65
C ASN A 139 -6.34 6.88 -15.66
N SER A 140 -6.47 8.17 -15.33
CA SER A 140 -7.58 8.68 -14.51
C SER A 140 -8.93 8.64 -15.22
N PHE A 141 -8.95 8.48 -16.56
CA PHE A 141 -10.16 8.48 -17.37
C PHE A 141 -10.55 7.10 -17.90
N GLN A 142 -9.67 6.09 -17.82
CA GLN A 142 -9.98 4.73 -18.27
C GLN A 142 -10.83 4.01 -17.22
N GLN A 143 -12.13 3.92 -17.50
CA GLN A 143 -13.15 3.41 -16.56
C GLN A 143 -13.17 1.90 -16.47
#